data_AF-A0A1E4T373-F1
#
_entry.id   AF-A0A1E4T373-F1
#
_cell.length_a   1.000
_cell.length_b   1.000
_cell.length_c   1.000
_cell.angle_alpha   90.00
_cell.angle_beta   90.00
_cell.angle_gamma   90.00
#
_symmetry.space_group_name_H-M   'P 1'
#
loop_
_entity.id
_entity.type
_entity.pdbx_description
1 polymer ?
#
loop_
_entity_poly.entity_id
_entity_poly.type
_entity_poly.pdbx_seq_one_letter_code
_entity_poly.pdbx_strand_id
1 'polypeptide(L)'
;VKKPNKKSPTAFIGQISSLAKMQSCDKALDILHELATMVAPILRKYSLRVGHLTEFFPKNASLLGLNVNGGQKICIRLRPASNNNWFFPMNELLGTMLHEMSHNRHGPHDDKFYSFMNEMLDLYYKIQLEGDLQVTGYISINQKLGSTSNLTSVREARLKKLGEVKYVSKVAKLGTMKDKSIAKQKSPRELAREASMLRIKDNSTCGSIKTENE
;
A
#
# COMPACT_ATOMS: atom_id res chain seq x y z
N VAL A 1 -29.55 -2.66 -25.38
CA VAL A 1 -28.82 -1.63 -24.60
C VAL A 1 -27.33 -1.93 -24.70
N LYS A 2 -26.52 -1.05 -25.32
CA LYS A 2 -25.06 -1.22 -25.36
C LYS A 2 -24.54 -1.09 -23.93
N LYS A 3 -23.91 -2.15 -23.43
CA LYS A 3 -23.40 -2.22 -22.06
C LYS A 3 -22.33 -1.13 -21.83
N PRO A 4 -22.24 -0.53 -20.64
CA PRO A 4 -21.13 0.34 -20.30
C PRO A 4 -19.84 -0.51 -20.36
N ASN A 5 -18.99 -0.22 -21.34
CA ASN A 5 -17.66 -0.83 -21.43
C ASN A 5 -16.77 -0.18 -20.36
N LYS A 6 -16.91 -0.62 -19.12
CA LYS A 6 -16.05 -0.17 -18.02
C LYS A 6 -14.67 -0.79 -18.22
N LYS A 7 -13.66 0.07 -18.37
CA LYS A 7 -12.25 -0.38 -18.46
C LYS A 7 -11.84 -1.05 -17.16
N SER A 8 -10.96 -2.05 -17.23
CA SER A 8 -10.47 -2.73 -16.03
C SER A 8 -9.85 -1.72 -15.05
N PRO A 9 -10.07 -1.89 -13.74
CA PRO A 9 -9.55 -0.97 -12.73
C PRO A 9 -8.05 -1.16 -12.48
N THR A 10 -7.46 -2.24 -13.01
CA THR A 10 -6.10 -2.68 -12.73
C THR A 10 -5.39 -3.07 -14.03
N ALA A 11 -4.08 -2.84 -14.08
CA ALA A 11 -3.25 -3.23 -15.23
C ALA A 11 -2.95 -4.75 -15.28
N PHE A 12 -3.17 -5.47 -14.17
CA PHE A 12 -2.91 -6.91 -14.06
C PHE A 12 -4.05 -7.76 -14.62
N ILE A 13 -5.23 -7.17 -14.81
CA ILE A 13 -6.41 -7.83 -15.36
C ILE A 13 -6.72 -7.21 -16.72
N GLY A 14 -6.68 -8.02 -17.77
CA GLY A 14 -6.86 -7.54 -19.15
C GLY A 14 -8.30 -7.11 -19.43
N GLN A 15 -9.25 -8.03 -19.31
CA GLN A 15 -10.66 -7.78 -19.58
C GLN A 15 -11.55 -8.30 -18.43
N ILE A 16 -12.63 -7.59 -18.16
CA ILE A 16 -13.64 -7.98 -17.17
C ILE A 16 -15.01 -8.04 -17.86
N SER A 17 -15.76 -9.12 -17.66
CA SER A 17 -17.09 -9.26 -18.27
C SER A 17 -18.09 -10.01 -17.39
N SER A 18 -19.34 -9.52 -17.36
CA SER A 18 -20.47 -10.19 -16.72
C SER A 18 -21.41 -10.88 -17.72
N LEU A 19 -22.24 -11.81 -17.24
CA LEU A 19 -23.21 -12.54 -18.06
C LEU A 19 -24.33 -11.59 -18.54
N ALA A 20 -24.36 -11.32 -19.85
CA ALA A 20 -25.33 -10.41 -20.47
C ALA A 20 -26.80 -10.85 -20.36
N LYS A 21 -27.03 -12.17 -20.30
CA LYS A 21 -28.37 -12.75 -20.32
C LYS A 21 -29.03 -12.76 -18.94
N MET A 22 -28.29 -12.43 -17.87
CA MET A 22 -28.78 -12.49 -16.49
C MET A 22 -29.26 -11.12 -16.01
N GLN A 23 -30.18 -11.15 -15.03
CA GLN A 23 -30.70 -9.93 -14.41
C GLN A 23 -29.60 -9.17 -13.67
N SER A 24 -29.67 -7.84 -13.67
CA SER A 24 -28.68 -6.98 -12.99
C SER A 24 -27.23 -7.23 -13.42
N CYS A 25 -27.00 -7.40 -14.73
CA CYS A 25 -25.65 -7.62 -15.27
C CYS A 25 -24.68 -6.47 -15.00
N ASP A 26 -25.18 -5.24 -14.79
CA ASP A 26 -24.38 -4.08 -14.42
C ASP A 26 -23.84 -4.20 -12.98
N LYS A 27 -24.67 -4.64 -12.03
CA LYS A 27 -24.25 -4.90 -10.64
C LYS A 27 -23.21 -6.01 -10.55
N ALA A 28 -23.40 -7.08 -11.34
CA ALA A 28 -22.43 -8.17 -11.44
C ALA A 28 -21.07 -7.68 -11.95
N LEU A 29 -21.07 -6.75 -12.91
CA LEU A 29 -19.86 -6.14 -13.43
C LEU A 29 -19.19 -5.27 -12.34
N ASP A 30 -19.96 -4.49 -11.58
CA ASP A 30 -19.43 -3.67 -10.49
C ASP A 30 -18.77 -4.51 -9.40
N ILE A 31 -19.39 -5.62 -9.00
CA ILE A 31 -18.83 -6.59 -8.05
C ILE A 31 -17.49 -7.15 -8.55
N LEU A 32 -17.40 -7.50 -9.83
CA LEU A 32 -16.14 -8.00 -10.42
C LEU A 32 -15.05 -6.92 -10.44
N HIS A 33 -15.40 -5.66 -10.67
CA HIS A 33 -14.45 -4.55 -10.62
C HIS A 33 -13.97 -4.26 -9.19
N GLU A 34 -14.86 -4.38 -8.21
CA GLU A 34 -14.51 -4.27 -6.80
C GLU A 34 -13.57 -5.40 -6.39
N LEU A 35 -13.91 -6.64 -6.72
CA LEU A 35 -13.04 -7.82 -6.54
C LEU A 35 -11.65 -7.60 -7.16
N ALA A 36 -11.62 -7.16 -8.43
CA ALA A 36 -10.39 -6.88 -9.17
C ALA A 36 -9.52 -5.83 -8.47
N THR A 37 -10.14 -4.81 -7.86
CA THR A 37 -9.44 -3.75 -7.13
C THR A 37 -8.80 -4.30 -5.85
N MET A 38 -9.54 -5.11 -5.09
CA MET A 38 -9.05 -5.70 -3.83
C MET A 38 -7.87 -6.66 -4.06
N VAL A 39 -7.89 -7.46 -5.12
CA VAL A 39 -6.81 -8.43 -5.40
C VAL A 39 -5.62 -7.84 -6.16
N ALA A 40 -5.74 -6.62 -6.68
CA ALA A 40 -4.69 -5.91 -7.42
C ALA A 40 -3.32 -5.85 -6.69
N PRO A 41 -3.25 -5.47 -5.39
CA PRO A 41 -1.99 -5.45 -4.66
C PRO A 41 -1.35 -6.85 -4.52
N ILE A 42 -2.17 -7.90 -4.39
CA ILE A 42 -1.73 -9.30 -4.32
C ILE A 42 -1.14 -9.74 -5.67
N LEU A 43 -1.86 -9.46 -6.76
CA LEU A 43 -1.40 -9.75 -8.12
C LEU A 43 -0.04 -9.11 -8.41
N ARG A 44 0.16 -7.86 -7.97
CA ARG A 44 1.45 -7.17 -8.07
C ARG A 44 2.54 -7.88 -7.28
N LYS A 45 2.30 -8.19 -6.01
CA LYS A 45 3.30 -8.80 -5.12
C LYS A 45 3.83 -10.12 -5.68
N TYR A 46 2.94 -10.96 -6.19
CA TYR A 46 3.29 -12.27 -6.73
C TYR A 46 3.56 -12.27 -8.23
N SER A 47 3.56 -11.10 -8.87
CA SER A 47 3.74 -10.93 -10.33
C SER A 47 2.79 -11.78 -11.17
N LEU A 48 1.56 -11.98 -10.67
CA LEU A 48 0.51 -12.73 -11.35
C LEU A 48 -0.25 -11.80 -12.31
N ARG A 49 -0.73 -12.39 -13.41
CA ARG A 49 -1.57 -11.70 -14.40
C ARG A 49 -2.80 -12.54 -14.70
N VAL A 50 -3.92 -11.87 -14.95
CA VAL A 50 -5.17 -12.50 -15.34
C VAL A 50 -5.59 -11.91 -16.68
N GLY A 51 -5.73 -12.74 -17.70
CA GLY A 51 -6.13 -12.27 -19.03
C GLY A 51 -7.58 -11.76 -19.03
N HIS A 52 -8.50 -12.61 -18.59
CA HIS A 52 -9.93 -12.33 -18.60
C HIS A 52 -10.59 -12.80 -17.29
N LEU A 53 -11.15 -11.87 -16.51
CA LEU A 53 -11.99 -12.17 -15.36
C LEU A 53 -13.46 -12.12 -15.78
N THR A 54 -14.20 -13.22 -15.64
CA THR A 54 -15.57 -13.31 -16.14
C THR A 54 -16.51 -13.96 -15.14
N GLU A 55 -17.77 -13.52 -15.13
CA GLU A 55 -18.83 -14.25 -14.46
C GLU A 55 -19.20 -15.51 -15.26
N PHE A 56 -19.51 -16.60 -14.56
CA PHE A 56 -20.17 -17.77 -15.15
C PHE A 56 -21.24 -18.35 -14.22
N PHE A 57 -22.15 -19.13 -14.79
CA PHE A 57 -23.23 -19.79 -14.05
C PHE A 57 -23.39 -21.24 -14.55
N PRO A 58 -22.51 -22.15 -14.11
CA PRO A 58 -22.56 -23.55 -14.54
C PRO A 58 -23.78 -24.27 -13.96
N LYS A 59 -24.21 -25.35 -14.62
CA LYS A 59 -25.30 -26.23 -14.13
C LYS A 59 -24.94 -26.92 -12.81
N ASN A 60 -23.67 -27.26 -12.62
CA ASN A 60 -23.19 -27.83 -11.37
C ASN A 60 -23.19 -26.75 -10.28
N ALA A 61 -23.89 -27.00 -9.18
CA ALA A 61 -24.00 -26.06 -8.06
C ALA A 61 -22.67 -25.89 -7.29
N SER A 62 -21.85 -26.94 -7.21
CA SER A 62 -20.61 -26.95 -6.42
C SER A 62 -19.45 -26.20 -7.09
N LEU A 63 -19.56 -25.88 -8.38
CA LEU A 63 -18.51 -25.17 -9.11
C LEU A 63 -18.65 -23.66 -8.88
N LEU A 64 -17.78 -23.12 -8.01
CA LEU A 64 -17.76 -21.70 -7.64
C LEU A 64 -16.75 -20.90 -8.47
N GLY A 65 -15.66 -21.51 -8.89
CA GLY A 65 -14.61 -20.88 -9.70
C GLY A 65 -14.06 -21.84 -10.74
N LEU A 66 -13.38 -21.29 -11.75
CA LEU A 66 -12.63 -22.05 -12.73
C LEU A 66 -11.49 -21.22 -13.29
N ASN A 67 -10.26 -21.72 -13.15
CA ASN A 67 -9.08 -21.20 -13.81
C ASN A 67 -8.78 -21.99 -15.10
N VAL A 68 -8.66 -21.27 -16.22
CA VAL A 68 -8.26 -21.81 -17.52
C VAL A 68 -6.85 -21.35 -17.86
N ASN A 69 -5.98 -22.32 -18.17
CA ASN A 69 -4.60 -22.12 -18.63
C ASN A 69 -3.75 -21.23 -17.70
N GLY A 70 -3.87 -21.42 -16.38
CA GLY A 70 -3.02 -20.75 -15.39
C GLY A 70 -3.17 -19.22 -15.38
N GLY A 71 -4.40 -18.73 -15.49
CA GLY A 71 -4.73 -17.31 -15.40
C GLY A 71 -5.06 -16.65 -16.72
N GLN A 72 -5.10 -17.39 -17.84
CA GLN A 72 -5.58 -16.82 -19.11
C GLN A 72 -7.03 -16.36 -18.98
N LYS A 73 -7.86 -17.16 -18.33
CA LYS A 73 -9.25 -16.82 -18.01
C LYS A 73 -9.62 -17.38 -16.65
N ILE A 74 -10.16 -16.52 -15.78
CA ILE A 74 -10.71 -16.90 -14.49
C ILE A 74 -12.21 -16.63 -14.53
N CYS A 75 -12.99 -17.67 -14.27
CA CYS A 75 -14.43 -17.61 -14.19
C CYS A 75 -14.85 -17.69 -12.73
N ILE A 76 -15.71 -16.78 -12.26
CA ILE A 76 -16.24 -16.79 -10.90
C ILE A 76 -17.76 -16.81 -10.92
N ARG A 77 -18.34 -17.65 -10.06
CA ARG A 77 -19.77 -17.73 -9.84
C ARG A 77 -20.16 -16.64 -8.85
N LEU A 78 -20.87 -15.63 -9.34
CA LEU A 78 -21.32 -14.53 -8.48
C LEU A 78 -22.64 -14.82 -7.78
N ARG A 79 -23.40 -15.81 -8.25
CA ARG A 79 -24.81 -16.05 -7.86
C ARG A 79 -25.02 -17.46 -7.33
N PRO A 80 -25.77 -17.63 -6.24
CA PRO A 80 -26.17 -18.94 -5.75
C PRO A 80 -26.92 -19.77 -6.81
N ALA A 81 -26.77 -21.10 -6.76
CA ALA A 81 -27.50 -22.00 -7.65
C ALA A 81 -29.02 -21.95 -7.44
N SER A 82 -29.45 -21.80 -6.19
CA SER A 82 -30.86 -21.79 -5.79
C SER A 82 -31.59 -20.50 -6.18
N ASN A 83 -30.88 -19.37 -6.21
CA ASN A 83 -31.45 -18.07 -6.51
C ASN A 83 -30.47 -17.22 -7.32
N ASN A 84 -30.82 -16.97 -8.58
CA ASN A 84 -30.00 -16.20 -9.52
C ASN A 84 -30.17 -14.67 -9.39
N ASN A 85 -31.10 -14.18 -8.56
CA ASN A 85 -31.31 -12.75 -8.36
C ASN A 85 -30.39 -12.17 -7.29
N TRP A 86 -29.78 -13.02 -6.47
CA TRP A 86 -28.95 -12.63 -5.34
C TRP A 86 -27.47 -12.91 -5.67
N PHE A 87 -26.59 -12.18 -4.99
CA PHE A 87 -25.14 -12.32 -5.15
C PHE A 87 -24.53 -12.86 -3.86
N PHE A 88 -23.43 -13.59 -3.99
CA PHE A 88 -22.62 -13.98 -2.85
C PHE A 88 -21.97 -12.75 -2.19
N PRO A 89 -21.72 -12.79 -0.87
CA PRO A 89 -21.01 -11.73 -0.19
C PRO A 89 -19.57 -11.62 -0.71
N MET A 90 -19.00 -10.41 -0.66
CA MET A 90 -17.66 -10.13 -1.22
C MET A 90 -16.57 -11.03 -0.63
N ASN A 91 -16.66 -11.41 0.64
CA ASN A 91 -15.67 -12.27 1.29
C ASN A 91 -15.62 -13.69 0.68
N GLU A 92 -16.78 -14.27 0.35
CA GLU A 92 -16.85 -15.59 -0.29
C GLU A 92 -16.30 -15.55 -1.72
N LEU A 93 -16.64 -14.47 -2.44
CA LEU A 93 -16.12 -14.21 -3.77
C LEU A 93 -14.60 -14.01 -3.77
N LEU A 94 -14.07 -13.33 -2.75
CA LEU A 94 -12.64 -13.13 -2.58
C LEU A 94 -11.92 -14.45 -2.28
N GLY A 95 -12.46 -15.29 -1.39
CA GLY A 95 -11.91 -16.62 -1.14
C GLY A 95 -11.86 -17.46 -2.43
N THR A 96 -12.92 -17.41 -3.23
CA THR A 96 -12.97 -18.09 -4.53
C THR A 96 -11.93 -17.51 -5.49
N MET A 97 -11.79 -16.18 -5.58
CA MET A 97 -10.80 -15.54 -6.45
C MET A 97 -9.37 -15.92 -6.05
N LEU A 98 -9.04 -15.94 -4.76
CA LEU A 98 -7.72 -16.34 -4.27
C LEU A 98 -7.42 -17.81 -4.55
N HIS A 99 -8.42 -18.68 -4.40
CA HIS A 99 -8.31 -20.09 -4.79
C HIS A 99 -7.95 -20.23 -6.28
N GLU A 100 -8.71 -19.56 -7.16
CA GLU A 100 -8.44 -19.61 -8.60
C GLU A 100 -7.09 -18.96 -8.94
N MET A 101 -6.68 -17.90 -8.26
CA MET A 101 -5.36 -17.29 -8.45
C MET A 101 -4.22 -18.24 -8.07
N SER A 102 -4.39 -19.07 -7.03
CA SER A 102 -3.41 -20.09 -6.65
C SER A 102 -3.19 -21.11 -7.77
N HIS A 103 -4.23 -21.41 -8.54
CA HIS A 103 -4.13 -22.25 -9.74
C HIS A 103 -3.25 -21.68 -10.86
N ASN A 104 -2.88 -20.40 -10.82
CA ASN A 104 -1.87 -19.86 -11.76
C ASN A 104 -0.49 -20.49 -11.57
N ARG A 105 -0.17 -20.97 -10.36
CA ARG A 105 1.13 -21.55 -10.01
C ARG A 105 1.05 -23.02 -9.65
N HIS A 106 0.00 -23.43 -8.95
CA HIS A 106 -0.18 -24.77 -8.44
C HIS A 106 -1.50 -25.37 -8.94
N GLY A 107 -1.42 -26.32 -9.85
CA GLY A 107 -2.59 -27.03 -10.39
C GLY A 107 -3.30 -27.90 -9.33
N PRO A 108 -2.64 -28.92 -8.78
CA PRO A 108 -3.24 -29.81 -7.80
C PRO A 108 -3.42 -29.15 -6.43
N HIS A 109 -4.46 -29.58 -5.69
CA HIS A 109 -4.75 -29.14 -4.32
C HIS A 109 -3.85 -29.84 -3.29
N ASP A 110 -2.53 -29.65 -3.45
CA ASP A 110 -1.52 -30.19 -2.54
C ASP A 110 -1.21 -29.21 -1.39
N ASP A 111 -0.39 -29.61 -0.41
CA ASP A 111 0.06 -28.74 0.69
C ASP A 111 0.68 -27.42 0.20
N LYS A 112 1.40 -27.47 -0.93
CA LYS A 112 1.99 -26.27 -1.56
C LYS A 112 0.92 -25.29 -2.05
N PHE A 113 -0.19 -25.80 -2.56
CA PHE A 113 -1.33 -24.98 -3.00
C PHE A 113 -1.94 -24.26 -1.80
N TYR A 114 -2.24 -24.99 -0.72
CA TYR A 114 -2.83 -24.40 0.48
C TYR A 114 -1.89 -23.43 1.19
N SER A 115 -0.58 -23.73 1.25
CA SER A 115 0.43 -22.81 1.77
C SER A 115 0.43 -21.49 0.99
N PHE A 116 0.46 -21.55 -0.34
CA PHE A 116 0.44 -20.36 -1.19
C PHE A 116 -0.87 -19.55 -1.05
N MET A 117 -2.00 -20.25 -0.98
CA MET A 117 -3.31 -19.62 -0.77
C MET A 117 -3.37 -18.89 0.58
N ASN A 118 -2.87 -19.52 1.65
CA ASN A 118 -2.81 -18.92 2.98
C ASN A 118 -1.89 -17.70 3.02
N GLU A 119 -0.73 -17.74 2.36
CA GLU A 119 0.14 -16.57 2.23
C GLU A 119 -0.58 -15.39 1.55
N MET A 120 -1.34 -15.64 0.50
CA MET A 120 -2.13 -14.60 -0.17
C MET A 120 -3.25 -14.05 0.72
N LEU A 121 -3.92 -14.91 1.50
CA LEU A 121 -4.92 -14.51 2.48
C LEU A 121 -4.32 -13.65 3.60
N ASP A 122 -3.19 -14.05 4.16
CA ASP A 122 -2.48 -13.28 5.19
C ASP A 122 -2.06 -11.91 4.67
N LEU A 123 -1.59 -11.85 3.42
CA LEU A 123 -1.23 -10.60 2.78
C LEU A 123 -2.45 -9.71 2.55
N TYR A 124 -3.60 -10.28 2.18
CA TYR A 124 -4.86 -9.56 2.08
C TYR A 124 -5.28 -8.96 3.43
N TYR A 125 -5.23 -9.73 4.52
CA TYR A 125 -5.59 -9.20 5.84
C TYR A 125 -4.63 -8.11 6.31
N LYS A 126 -3.33 -8.25 6.05
CA LYS A 126 -2.35 -7.20 6.33
C LYS A 126 -2.67 -5.91 5.58
N ILE A 127 -2.99 -6.02 4.29
CA ILE A 127 -3.43 -4.89 3.47
C ILE A 127 -4.65 -4.21 4.07
N GLN A 128 -5.64 -4.98 4.53
CA GLN A 128 -6.86 -4.42 5.10
C GLN A 128 -6.61 -3.66 6.42
N LEU A 129 -5.62 -4.08 7.20
CA LEU A 129 -5.27 -3.47 8.50
C LEU A 129 -4.39 -2.22 8.35
N GLU A 130 -3.34 -2.30 7.52
CA GLU A 130 -2.31 -1.25 7.39
C GLU A 130 -2.55 -0.31 6.20
N GLY A 131 -3.39 -0.74 5.25
CA GLY A 131 -3.71 -0.05 4.00
C GLY A 131 -2.81 -0.44 2.83
N ASP A 132 -3.38 -0.52 1.62
CA ASP A 132 -2.73 -0.97 0.37
C ASP A 132 -1.36 -0.33 0.11
N LEU A 133 -1.26 0.98 0.32
CA LEU A 133 -0.07 1.78 0.04
C LEU A 133 1.09 1.43 0.99
N GLN A 134 0.80 1.21 2.28
CA GLN A 134 1.84 0.93 3.27
C GLN A 134 2.42 -0.47 3.07
N VAL A 135 1.56 -1.46 2.80
CA VAL A 135 1.97 -2.87 2.71
C VAL A 135 2.61 -3.20 1.38
N THR A 136 1.96 -2.80 0.28
CA THR A 136 2.38 -3.24 -1.05
C THR A 136 3.00 -2.13 -1.87
N GLY A 137 2.78 -0.86 -1.51
CA GLY A 137 3.14 0.29 -2.33
C GLY A 137 2.27 0.41 -3.60
N TYR A 138 1.14 -0.30 -3.67
CA TYR A 138 0.21 -0.25 -4.80
C TYR A 138 -0.74 0.94 -4.64
N ILE A 139 -0.93 1.69 -5.73
CA ILE A 139 -1.90 2.77 -5.83
C ILE A 139 -2.91 2.33 -6.88
N SER A 140 -4.16 2.14 -6.47
CA SER A 140 -5.23 1.83 -7.41
C SER A 140 -5.46 3.03 -8.34
N ILE A 141 -5.82 2.78 -9.61
CA ILE A 141 -6.03 3.84 -10.61
C ILE A 141 -7.11 4.86 -10.18
N ASN A 142 -8.05 4.42 -9.35
CA ASN A 142 -9.13 5.26 -8.82
C ASN A 142 -8.68 6.15 -7.66
N GLN A 143 -7.54 5.83 -7.03
CA GLN A 143 -6.90 6.63 -6.00
C GLN A 143 -5.88 7.57 -6.68
N LYS A 144 -6.39 8.63 -7.32
CA LYS A 144 -5.55 9.64 -7.97
C LYS A 144 -4.47 10.13 -7.00
N LEU A 145 -3.21 10.09 -7.43
CA LEU A 145 -2.14 10.83 -6.76
C LEU A 145 -2.57 12.30 -6.67
N GLY A 146 -2.61 12.84 -5.45
CA GLY A 146 -3.10 14.19 -5.15
C GLY A 146 -4.48 14.27 -4.51
N SER A 147 -5.18 13.16 -4.27
CA SER A 147 -6.38 13.15 -3.41
C SER A 147 -5.97 13.12 -1.94
N THR A 148 -5.71 14.30 -1.39
CA THR A 148 -5.19 14.53 -0.05
C THR A 148 -6.28 14.35 1.00
N SER A 149 -6.38 13.19 1.65
CA SER A 149 -7.19 13.12 2.88
C SER A 149 -6.40 13.56 4.13
N ASN A 150 -5.06 13.63 4.07
CA ASN A 150 -4.21 14.09 5.17
C ASN A 150 -2.84 14.62 4.69
N LEU A 151 -2.80 15.55 3.72
CA LEU A 151 -1.59 16.36 3.55
C LEU A 151 -1.73 17.58 4.46
N THR A 152 -1.10 17.55 5.64
CA THR A 152 -0.84 18.79 6.35
C THR A 152 -0.04 19.68 5.40
N SER A 153 -0.53 20.89 5.17
CA SER A 153 0.21 21.87 4.38
C SER A 153 1.61 22.01 4.97
N VAL A 154 2.64 22.17 4.14
CA VAL A 154 4.01 22.47 4.63
C VAL A 154 3.97 23.64 5.63
N ARG A 155 3.04 24.60 5.43
CA ARG A 155 2.75 25.70 6.34
C ARG A 155 2.15 25.22 7.67
N GLU A 156 1.18 24.32 7.66
CA GLU A 156 0.58 23.73 8.88
C GLU A 156 1.60 22.93 9.68
N ALA A 157 2.43 22.12 9.01
CA ALA A 157 3.52 21.39 9.66
C ALA A 157 4.52 22.35 10.32
N ARG A 158 4.83 23.48 9.66
CA ARG A 158 5.68 24.55 10.23
C ARG A 158 5.03 25.22 11.44
N LEU A 159 3.76 25.59 11.32
CA LEU A 159 2.97 26.22 12.40
C LEU A 159 2.86 25.30 13.61
N LYS A 160 2.65 24.00 13.43
CA LYS A 160 2.59 23.02 14.52
C LYS A 160 3.93 22.92 15.26
N LYS A 161 5.04 22.86 14.53
CA LYS A 161 6.40 22.84 15.10
C LYS A 161 6.78 24.15 15.80
N LEU A 162 6.31 25.28 15.28
CA LEU A 162 6.46 26.60 15.92
C LEU A 162 5.54 26.76 17.14
N GLY A 163 4.37 26.12 17.14
CA GLY A 163 3.42 26.10 18.26
C GLY A 163 3.84 25.21 19.42
N GLU A 164 4.77 24.27 19.21
CA GLU A 164 5.44 23.49 20.27
C GLU A 164 6.48 24.33 21.04
N VAL A 165 6.15 25.58 21.41
CA VAL A 165 6.97 26.36 22.33
C VAL A 165 6.94 25.68 23.71
N LYS A 166 7.97 24.89 24.00
CA LYS A 166 8.21 24.36 25.35
C LYS A 166 8.63 25.52 26.25
N TYR A 167 7.67 26.09 26.99
CA TYR A 167 7.99 26.96 28.12
C TYR A 167 8.70 26.12 29.18
N VAL A 168 10.04 26.19 29.20
CA VAL A 168 10.81 25.73 30.36
C VAL A 168 10.71 26.83 31.40
N SER A 169 9.77 26.70 32.33
CA SER A 169 9.69 27.56 33.50
C SER A 169 10.91 27.30 34.39
N LYS A 170 12.01 28.02 34.12
CA LYS A 170 13.15 28.04 35.01
C LYS A 170 12.84 29.02 36.15
N VAL A 171 12.32 28.49 37.25
CA VAL A 171 12.18 29.26 38.50
C VAL A 171 13.56 29.39 39.13
N ALA A 172 14.30 30.45 38.79
CA ALA A 172 15.52 30.82 39.50
C ALA A 172 15.15 31.83 40.58
N LYS A 173 15.20 31.41 41.86
CA LYS A 173 15.11 32.33 43.00
C LYS A 173 16.32 33.28 42.97
N LEU A 174 16.05 34.55 42.67
CA LEU A 174 17.05 35.62 42.73
C LEU A 174 17.62 35.69 44.16
N GLY A 175 18.94 35.60 44.30
CA GLY A 175 19.64 35.79 45.57
C GLY A 175 20.02 34.54 46.36
N THR A 176 19.84 33.31 45.84
CA THR A 176 20.34 32.12 46.54
C THR A 176 21.76 31.76 46.10
N MET A 177 22.72 32.08 46.98
CA MET A 177 24.08 31.54 46.96
C MET A 177 24.00 30.01 47.10
N LYS A 178 24.36 29.28 46.06
CA LYS A 178 24.68 27.84 46.15
C LYS A 178 25.98 27.59 45.45
N ASP A 179 26.98 27.27 46.27
CA ASP A 179 28.20 26.61 45.86
C ASP A 179 27.87 25.40 44.98
N LYS A 180 28.26 25.52 43.70
CA LYS A 180 28.45 24.37 42.83
C LYS A 180 29.85 24.48 42.27
N SER A 181 30.66 23.51 42.70
CA SER A 181 31.92 23.10 42.11
C SER A 181 32.11 23.61 40.68
N ILE A 182 33.05 24.54 40.58
CA ILE A 182 33.54 25.17 39.37
C ILE A 182 33.98 24.06 38.40
N ALA A 183 33.15 23.75 37.41
CA ALA A 183 33.66 23.17 36.17
C ALA A 183 34.67 24.20 35.65
N LYS A 184 35.96 23.83 35.76
CA LYS A 184 37.13 24.68 35.50
C LYS A 184 36.93 25.39 34.15
N GLN A 185 36.49 26.64 34.20
CA GLN A 185 36.38 27.45 33.00
C GLN A 185 37.80 27.65 32.49
N LYS A 186 38.07 27.11 31.30
CA LYS A 186 39.36 27.28 30.62
C LYS A 186 39.67 28.76 30.55
N SER A 187 40.91 29.13 30.88
CA SER A 187 41.30 30.54 30.86
C SER A 187 41.07 31.14 29.47
N PRO A 188 40.80 32.45 29.33
CA PRO A 188 40.62 33.08 28.02
C PRO A 188 41.76 32.78 27.03
N ARG A 189 42.99 32.61 27.55
CA ARG A 189 44.18 32.21 26.80
C ARG A 189 44.11 30.79 26.25
N GLU A 190 43.52 29.87 27.01
CA GLU A 190 43.32 28.48 26.63
C GLU A 190 42.19 28.34 25.60
N LEU A 191 41.11 29.12 25.76
CA LEU A 191 40.01 29.19 24.80
C LEU A 191 40.48 29.75 23.44
N ALA A 192 41.35 30.77 23.46
CA ALA A 192 41.94 31.33 22.25
C ALA A 192 42.86 30.35 21.51
N ARG A 193 43.63 29.54 22.26
CA ARG A 193 44.48 28.48 21.70
C ARG A 193 43.65 27.34 21.10
N GLU A 194 42.54 26.99 21.73
CA GLU A 194 41.61 25.98 21.20
C GLU A 194 40.93 26.48 19.91
N ALA A 195 40.48 27.74 19.90
CA ALA A 195 39.91 28.37 18.71
C ALA A 195 40.91 28.48 17.55
N SER A 196 42.19 28.73 17.80
CA SER A 196 43.21 28.77 16.75
C SER A 196 43.51 27.38 16.17
N MET A 197 43.55 26.33 16.99
CA MET A 197 43.70 24.95 16.51
C MET A 197 42.52 24.49 15.65
N LEU A 198 41.29 24.90 16.02
CA LEU A 198 40.09 24.64 15.22
C LEU A 198 40.18 25.31 13.83
N ARG A 199 40.62 26.57 13.76
CA ARG A 199 40.81 27.27 12.48
C ARG A 199 41.83 26.59 11.57
N ILE A 200 42.94 26.07 12.13
CA ILE A 200 43.97 25.35 11.37
C ILE A 200 43.41 24.01 10.85
N LYS A 201 42.65 23.30 11.68
CA LYS A 201 42.01 22.03 11.31
C LYS A 201 40.97 22.23 10.21
N ASP A 202 40.12 23.26 10.33
CA ASP A 202 39.12 23.59 9.31
C ASP A 202 39.79 23.96 7.98
N ASN A 203 40.90 24.71 8.02
CA ASN A 203 41.69 25.05 6.84
C ASN A 203 42.31 23.81 6.15
N SER A 204 42.67 22.77 6.93
CA SER A 204 43.16 21.50 6.37
C SER A 204 42.05 20.59 5.82
N THR A 205 40.81 20.79 6.26
CA THR A 205 39.66 19.94 5.90
C THR A 205 38.84 20.54 4.74
N CYS A 206 39.06 21.82 4.44
CA CYS A 206 38.47 22.54 3.32
C CYS A 206 39.39 22.46 2.09
N GLY A 207 39.16 21.47 1.24
CA GLY A 207 39.69 21.43 -0.13
C GLY A 207 38.72 22.17 -1.06
N SER A 208 39.09 23.36 -1.52
CA SER A 208 38.41 24.02 -2.63
C SER A 208 38.66 23.22 -3.91
N ILE A 209 37.60 22.60 -4.43
CA ILE A 209 37.56 22.01 -5.76
C ILE A 209 37.80 23.16 -6.76
N LYS A 210 38.99 23.18 -7.38
CA LYS A 210 39.20 23.94 -8.60
C LYS A 210 38.49 23.19 -9.72
N THR A 211 37.37 23.73 -10.19
CA THR A 211 36.79 23.36 -11.47
C THR A 211 37.61 24.04 -12.57
N GLU A 212 38.52 23.28 -13.16
CA GLU A 212 39.11 23.60 -14.47
C GLU A 212 38.16 23.04 -15.53
N ASN A 213 37.55 23.93 -16.32
CA ASN A 213 36.90 23.59 -17.58
C ASN A 213 37.74 24.23 -18.69
N GLU A 214 38.26 23.38 -19.57
CA GLU A 214 38.62 23.71 -20.96
C GLU A 214 37.38 24.13 -21.76
#